data_AF-A0A810MTM1-F1
#
_entry.id   AF-A0A810MTM1-F1
#
_cell.length_a   1.000
_cell.length_b   1.000
_cell.length_c   1.000
_cell.angle_alpha   90.00
_cell.angle_beta   90.00
_cell.angle_gamma   90.00
#
_symmetry.space_group_name_H-M   'P 1'
#
loop_
_entity.id
_entity.type
_entity.pdbx_description
1 polymer ?
#
loop_
_entity_poly.entity_id
_entity_poly.type
_entity_poly.pdbx_seq_one_letter_code
_entity_poly.pdbx_strand_id
1 'polypeptide(L)'
;MDHAGRPVVLPLRPLTVGELLDAAVALLRAHARVLVPVAAVLALVEQLLLAPLRMAANAEPPAYLPDFDHFGAYWLLLAVGAGVEVAIIAVLGGPAARAAAAEVVGHRPTARELLRPAGGRFGLVAVLALTAGAVVFVMSLTGPAWIIGYALVGLAVPVLVIDRTGPLQALGRGALLAVRSGLRAAGIRLVGYLAWFAVRIALGLGALAALSAIGADAPGWAVPVAATVWLLVNSLAYPTLACLDAVLLLETRMRTEGLDIALTRARHTGRSAAAILAGGP
;
A
#
# COMPACT_ATOMS: atom_id res chain seq x y z
N MET A 1 23.39 30.24 13.23
CA MET A 1 21.98 30.09 13.65
C MET A 1 21.37 29.05 12.72
N ASP A 2 21.07 27.88 13.28
CA ASP A 2 20.91 26.63 12.53
C ASP A 2 19.66 26.63 11.64
N HIS A 3 19.86 26.82 10.34
CA HIS A 3 18.91 26.37 9.32
C HIS A 3 19.18 24.90 8.99
N ALA A 4 19.03 24.03 9.99
CA ALA A 4 18.74 22.62 9.71
C ALA A 4 17.31 22.58 9.15
N GLY A 5 17.19 22.85 7.85
CA GLY A 5 15.94 22.77 7.11
C GLY A 5 15.31 21.41 7.40
N ARG A 6 14.05 21.43 7.82
CA ARG A 6 13.29 20.21 8.16
C ARG A 6 13.45 19.18 7.03
N PRO A 7 13.67 17.89 7.35
CA PRO A 7 13.75 16.86 6.31
C PRO A 7 12.44 16.85 5.53
N VAL A 8 12.51 17.28 4.28
CA VAL A 8 11.38 17.32 3.37
C VAL A 8 11.07 15.88 3.00
N VAL A 9 9.90 15.39 3.43
CA VAL A 9 9.46 14.01 3.16
C VAL A 9 9.33 13.74 1.66
N LEU A 10 9.05 14.78 0.86
CA LEU A 10 8.87 14.67 -0.58
C LEU A 10 9.43 15.91 -1.30
N PRO A 11 10.66 15.86 -1.84
CA PRO A 11 11.24 17.00 -2.55
C PRO A 11 10.50 17.24 -3.86
N LEU A 12 10.39 18.52 -4.27
CA LEU A 12 9.76 18.92 -5.53
C LEU A 12 10.71 18.69 -6.71
N ARG A 13 11.13 17.43 -6.93
CA ARG A 13 11.96 17.02 -8.06
C ARG A 13 11.69 15.55 -8.39
N PRO A 14 11.97 15.10 -9.63
CA PRO A 14 11.88 13.67 -9.97
C PRO A 14 12.81 12.82 -9.09
N LEU A 15 12.30 11.71 -8.57
CA LEU A 15 13.00 10.85 -7.63
C LEU A 15 13.53 9.57 -8.29
N THR A 16 14.66 9.09 -7.78
CA THR A 16 15.16 7.73 -8.04
C THR A 16 14.31 6.69 -7.30
N VAL A 17 14.46 5.41 -7.66
CA VAL A 17 13.72 4.31 -7.02
C VAL A 17 14.03 4.24 -5.51
N GLY A 18 15.30 4.42 -5.13
CA GLY A 18 15.71 4.41 -3.72
C GLY A 18 15.12 5.59 -2.94
N GLU A 19 15.15 6.80 -3.51
CA GLU A 19 14.53 7.98 -2.87
C GLU A 19 13.00 7.83 -2.74
N LEU A 20 12.32 7.15 -3.67
CA LEU A 20 10.88 6.87 -3.57
C LEU A 20 10.56 5.93 -2.41
N LEU A 21 11.35 4.87 -2.24
CA LEU A 21 11.18 3.92 -1.13
C LEU A 21 11.49 4.60 0.21
N ASP A 22 12.55 5.41 0.29
CA ASP A 22 12.87 6.17 1.50
C ASP A 22 11.79 7.20 1.84
N ALA A 23 11.25 7.91 0.83
CA ALA A 23 10.14 8.83 1.01
C ALA A 23 8.87 8.12 1.51
N ALA A 24 8.56 6.92 1.01
CA ALA A 24 7.43 6.13 1.48
C ALA A 24 7.59 5.74 2.96
N VAL A 25 8.79 5.30 3.37
CA VAL A 25 9.10 4.95 4.76
C VAL A 25 9.12 6.20 5.65
N ALA A 26 9.66 7.32 5.17
CA ALA A 26 9.62 8.60 5.88
C ALA A 26 8.18 9.08 6.11
N LEU A 27 7.31 8.95 5.10
CA LEU A 27 5.88 9.27 5.21
C LEU A 27 5.19 8.36 6.23
N LEU A 28 5.46 7.04 6.18
CA LEU A 28 4.95 6.11 7.18
C LEU A 28 5.41 6.50 8.60
N ARG A 29 6.70 6.76 8.80
CA ARG A 29 7.25 7.14 10.12
C ARG A 29 6.61 8.43 10.64
N ALA A 30 6.38 9.42 9.78
CA ALA A 30 5.74 10.67 10.15
C ALA A 30 4.28 10.47 10.62
N HIS A 31 3.58 9.47 10.07
CA HIS A 31 2.14 9.23 10.31
C HIS A 31 1.85 7.85 10.92
N ALA A 32 2.85 7.23 11.55
CA ALA A 32 2.79 5.86 12.06
C ALA A 32 1.70 5.66 13.12
N ARG A 33 1.46 6.70 13.94
CA ARG A 33 0.42 6.71 14.99
C ARG A 33 -1.00 6.47 14.45
N VAL A 34 -1.23 6.67 13.15
CA VAL A 34 -2.52 6.43 12.50
C VAL A 34 -2.44 5.21 11.61
N LEU A 35 -1.43 5.14 10.74
CA LEU A 35 -1.36 4.12 9.71
C LEU A 35 -1.11 2.71 10.27
N VAL A 36 -0.22 2.58 11.26
CA VAL A 36 0.15 1.25 11.80
C VAL A 36 -0.99 0.63 12.61
N PRO A 37 -1.68 1.32 13.55
CA PRO A 37 -2.82 0.74 14.25
C PRO A 37 -3.97 0.33 13.33
N VAL A 38 -4.29 1.16 12.32
CA VAL A 38 -5.34 0.82 11.33
C VAL A 38 -4.91 -0.40 10.52
N ALA A 39 -3.66 -0.45 10.07
CA ALA A 39 -3.12 -1.62 9.37
C ALA A 39 -3.11 -2.88 10.24
N ALA A 40 -2.79 -2.78 11.53
CA ALA A 40 -2.81 -3.91 12.45
C ALA A 40 -4.24 -4.49 12.60
N VAL A 41 -5.26 -3.63 12.72
CA VAL A 41 -6.66 -4.09 12.76
C VAL A 41 -7.05 -4.77 11.44
N LEU A 42 -6.69 -4.17 10.29
CA LEU A 42 -6.99 -4.75 8.98
C LEU A 42 -6.24 -6.07 8.74
N ALA A 43 -4.98 -6.17 9.15
CA ALA A 43 -4.19 -7.39 9.07
C ALA A 43 -4.73 -8.50 9.98
N LEU A 44 -5.25 -8.14 11.17
CA LEU A 44 -5.95 -9.10 12.03
C LEU A 44 -7.23 -9.62 11.35
N VAL A 45 -8.04 -8.73 10.75
CA VAL A 45 -9.24 -9.12 10.01
C VAL A 45 -8.91 -10.04 8.84
N GLU A 46 -7.87 -9.72 8.06
CA GLU A 46 -7.36 -10.60 7.00
C GLU A 46 -6.95 -11.97 7.52
N GLN A 47 -6.21 -12.03 8.63
CA GLN A 47 -5.79 -13.30 9.20
C GLN A 47 -6.98 -14.18 9.58
N LEU A 48 -8.02 -13.60 10.20
CA LEU A 48 -9.25 -14.30 10.54
C LEU A 48 -10.03 -14.73 9.29
N LEU A 49 -10.12 -13.85 8.29
CA LEU A 49 -10.81 -14.12 7.03
C LEU A 49 -10.16 -15.28 6.24
N LEU A 50 -8.84 -15.35 6.23
CA LEU A 50 -8.09 -16.38 5.51
C LEU A 50 -7.96 -17.68 6.32
N ALA A 51 -8.25 -17.69 7.62
CA ALA A 51 -8.13 -18.88 8.47
C ALA A 51 -8.88 -20.12 7.93
N PRO A 52 -10.17 -20.04 7.51
CA PRO A 52 -10.86 -21.20 6.93
C PRO A 52 -10.21 -21.71 5.64
N LEU A 53 -9.70 -20.81 4.80
CA LEU A 53 -9.02 -21.18 3.57
C LEU A 53 -7.66 -21.84 3.85
N ARG A 54 -6.93 -21.41 4.88
CA ARG A 54 -5.70 -22.07 5.32
C ARG A 54 -5.96 -23.49 5.78
N MET A 55 -7.03 -23.71 6.55
CA MET A 55 -7.44 -25.06 6.97
C MET A 55 -7.85 -25.93 5.77
N ALA A 56 -8.64 -25.40 4.83
CA ALA A 56 -9.05 -26.13 3.64
C ALA A 56 -7.88 -26.46 2.69
N ALA A 57 -6.83 -25.63 2.68
CA ALA A 57 -5.62 -25.82 1.90
C ALA A 57 -4.56 -26.69 2.58
N ASN A 58 -4.84 -27.20 3.79
CA ASN A 58 -3.86 -27.87 4.64
C ASN A 58 -2.56 -27.06 4.84
N ALA A 59 -2.69 -25.72 4.87
CA ALA A 59 -1.56 -24.82 5.01
C ALA A 59 -1.21 -24.73 6.51
N GLU A 60 -0.18 -25.47 6.91
CA GLU A 60 0.23 -25.52 8.31
C GLU A 60 1.08 -24.29 8.71
N PRO A 61 0.84 -23.71 9.90
CA PRO A 61 1.74 -22.71 10.46
C PRO A 61 3.09 -23.34 10.80
N PRO A 62 4.18 -22.55 10.85
CA PRO A 62 4.23 -21.09 10.74
C PRO A 62 4.43 -20.57 9.31
N ALA A 63 4.84 -21.42 8.37
CA ALA A 63 5.27 -21.01 7.04
C ALA A 63 4.14 -21.00 6.00
N TYR A 64 3.02 -21.72 6.24
CA TYR A 64 1.88 -21.83 5.33
C TYR A 64 2.31 -22.23 3.91
N LEU A 65 3.13 -23.27 3.82
CA LEU A 65 3.68 -23.76 2.56
C LEU A 65 2.62 -24.47 1.70
N PRO A 66 2.84 -24.57 0.37
CA PRO A 66 1.93 -25.30 -0.51
C PRO A 66 1.92 -26.79 -0.20
N ASP A 67 0.72 -27.35 -0.09
CA ASP A 67 0.47 -28.79 -0.16
C ASP A 67 -0.05 -29.12 -1.58
N PHE A 68 0.68 -29.98 -2.29
CA PHE A 68 0.35 -30.33 -3.68
C PHE A 68 -0.93 -31.15 -3.79
N ASP A 69 -1.31 -31.88 -2.74
CA ASP A 69 -2.57 -32.65 -2.72
C ASP A 69 -3.79 -31.73 -2.60
N HIS A 70 -3.60 -30.53 -2.05
CA HIS A 70 -4.63 -29.50 -1.86
C HIS A 70 -4.40 -28.26 -2.74
N PHE A 71 -3.72 -28.44 -3.88
CA PHE A 71 -3.28 -27.34 -4.73
C PHE A 71 -4.40 -26.36 -5.11
N GLY A 72 -5.60 -26.85 -5.43
CA GLY A 72 -6.74 -25.99 -5.79
C GLY A 72 -7.19 -25.08 -4.65
N ALA A 73 -7.25 -25.60 -3.43
CA ALA A 73 -7.59 -24.83 -2.23
C ALA A 73 -6.47 -23.85 -1.87
N TYR A 74 -5.21 -24.27 -2.01
CA TYR A 74 -4.05 -23.40 -1.81
C TYR A 74 -4.01 -22.26 -2.84
N TRP A 75 -4.34 -22.54 -4.11
CA TRP A 75 -4.43 -21.52 -5.15
C TRP A 75 -5.54 -20.50 -4.86
N LEU A 76 -6.71 -20.98 -4.41
CA LEU A 76 -7.79 -20.11 -3.97
C LEU A 76 -7.39 -19.25 -2.76
N LEU A 77 -6.69 -19.83 -1.78
CA LEU A 77 -6.12 -19.11 -0.64
C LEU A 77 -5.21 -17.96 -1.11
N LEU A 78 -4.31 -18.22 -2.07
CA LEU A 78 -3.44 -17.18 -2.64
C LEU A 78 -4.23 -16.12 -3.39
N ALA A 79 -5.21 -16.50 -4.20
CA ALA A 79 -6.03 -15.55 -4.95
C ALA A 79 -6.85 -14.64 -4.02
N VAL A 80 -7.54 -15.22 -3.03
CA VAL A 80 -8.31 -14.46 -2.03
C VAL A 80 -7.37 -13.58 -1.21
N GLY A 81 -6.22 -14.12 -0.77
CA GLY A 81 -5.20 -13.37 -0.05
C GLY A 81 -4.70 -12.15 -0.83
N ALA A 82 -4.35 -12.31 -2.11
CA ALA A 82 -3.91 -11.20 -2.96
C ALA A 82 -5.00 -10.12 -3.13
N GLY A 83 -6.26 -10.54 -3.31
CA GLY A 83 -7.39 -9.60 -3.39
C GLY A 83 -7.61 -8.81 -2.10
N VAL A 84 -7.57 -9.50 -0.95
CA VAL A 84 -7.73 -8.88 0.38
C VAL A 84 -6.56 -7.94 0.68
N GLU A 85 -5.32 -8.36 0.44
CA GLU A 85 -4.12 -7.55 0.60
C GLU A 85 -4.22 -6.24 -0.19
N VAL A 86 -4.62 -6.31 -1.46
CA VAL A 86 -4.80 -5.12 -2.30
C VAL A 86 -5.92 -4.22 -1.79
N ALA A 87 -7.02 -4.79 -1.32
CA ALA A 87 -8.10 -4.01 -0.71
C ALA A 87 -7.60 -3.27 0.55
N ILE A 88 -6.79 -3.92 1.40
CA ILE A 88 -6.24 -3.30 2.61
C ILE A 88 -5.27 -2.18 2.26
N ILE A 89 -4.34 -2.42 1.33
CA ILE A 89 -3.41 -1.39 0.83
C ILE A 89 -4.20 -0.21 0.25
N ALA A 90 -5.25 -0.46 -0.51
CA ALA A 90 -6.13 0.57 -1.07
C ALA A 90 -6.86 1.37 0.03
N VAL A 91 -7.40 0.72 1.07
CA VAL A 91 -8.03 1.41 2.21
C VAL A 91 -7.02 2.33 2.92
N LEU A 92 -5.80 1.85 3.16
CA LEU A 92 -4.72 2.63 3.76
C LEU A 92 -4.19 3.73 2.82
N GLY A 93 -4.32 3.53 1.51
CA GLY A 93 -3.98 4.51 0.47
C GLY A 93 -4.73 5.82 0.65
N GLY A 94 -5.93 5.79 1.23
CA GLY A 94 -6.73 6.97 1.53
C GLY A 94 -6.02 7.95 2.48
N PRO A 95 -5.81 7.59 3.76
CA PRO A 95 -5.06 8.43 4.69
C PRO A 95 -3.62 8.67 4.25
N ALA A 96 -2.95 7.71 3.61
CA ALA A 96 -1.58 7.89 3.10
C ALA A 96 -1.51 8.98 2.02
N ALA A 97 -2.43 9.00 1.06
CA ALA A 97 -2.51 10.05 0.02
C ALA A 97 -2.78 11.44 0.62
N ARG A 98 -3.61 11.52 1.65
CA ARG A 98 -3.86 12.78 2.38
C ARG A 98 -2.62 13.26 3.12
N ALA A 99 -1.90 12.35 3.77
CA ALA A 99 -0.66 12.67 4.45
C ALA A 99 0.39 13.18 3.45
N ALA A 100 0.59 12.47 2.33
CA ALA A 100 1.52 12.86 1.28
C ALA A 100 1.19 14.24 0.70
N ALA A 101 -0.08 14.49 0.37
CA ALA A 101 -0.54 15.77 -0.14
C ALA A 101 -0.30 16.91 0.86
N ALA A 102 -0.56 16.69 2.15
CA ALA A 102 -0.34 17.70 3.18
C ALA A 102 1.15 18.01 3.38
N GLU A 103 2.02 17.00 3.40
CA GLU A 103 3.47 17.19 3.52
C GLU A 103 4.04 17.99 2.34
N VAL A 104 3.56 17.77 1.11
CA VAL A 104 3.95 18.56 -0.07
C VAL A 104 3.58 20.04 0.08
N VAL A 105 2.46 20.34 0.74
CA VAL A 105 2.01 21.71 1.04
C VAL A 105 2.73 22.29 2.28
N GLY A 106 3.51 21.49 3.01
CA GLY A 106 4.21 21.90 4.22
C GLY A 106 3.33 21.89 5.48
N HIS A 107 2.16 21.23 5.42
CA HIS A 107 1.26 21.04 6.55
C HIS A 107 1.43 19.63 7.14
N ARG A 108 1.46 19.51 8.47
CA ARG A 108 1.46 18.21 9.15
C ARG A 108 0.06 17.91 9.68
N PRO A 109 -0.70 17.03 9.01
CA PRO A 109 -2.06 16.76 9.41
C PRO A 109 -2.09 16.00 10.74
N THR A 110 -3.04 16.35 11.60
CA THR A 110 -3.29 15.59 12.82
C THR A 110 -3.98 14.26 12.51
N ALA A 111 -3.94 13.30 13.43
CA ALA A 111 -4.63 12.01 13.28
C ALA A 111 -6.12 12.17 12.97
N ARG A 112 -6.77 13.11 13.67
CA ARG A 112 -8.17 13.47 13.45
C ARG A 112 -8.39 14.03 12.05
N GLU A 113 -7.47 14.86 11.56
CA GLU A 113 -7.55 15.38 10.20
C GLU A 113 -7.50 14.26 9.17
N LEU A 114 -6.55 13.33 9.28
CA LEU A 114 -6.42 12.19 8.35
C LEU A 114 -7.64 11.26 8.35
N LEU A 115 -8.30 11.10 9.50
CA LEU A 115 -9.48 10.24 9.65
C LEU A 115 -10.83 10.96 9.51
N ARG A 116 -10.84 12.28 9.24
CA ARG A 116 -12.09 13.04 9.06
C ARG A 116 -12.90 12.56 7.85
N PRO A 117 -14.18 12.12 8.02
CA PRO A 117 -14.98 11.58 6.92
C PRO A 117 -15.21 12.54 5.75
N ALA A 118 -15.47 13.81 6.05
CA ALA A 118 -15.74 14.85 5.04
C ALA A 118 -14.56 15.09 4.08
N GLY A 119 -13.32 14.84 4.54
CA GLY A 119 -12.11 14.98 3.72
C GLY A 119 -11.60 13.66 3.14
N GLY A 120 -11.90 12.52 3.78
CA GLY A 120 -11.33 11.22 3.44
C GLY A 120 -12.07 10.43 2.37
N ARG A 121 -13.31 10.80 2.03
CA ARG A 121 -14.15 10.07 1.05
C ARG A 121 -14.17 8.56 1.32
N PHE A 122 -14.18 8.16 2.60
CA PHE A 122 -13.96 6.75 3.01
C PHE A 122 -14.94 5.78 2.36
N GLY A 123 -16.19 6.17 2.13
CA GLY A 123 -17.15 5.34 1.39
C GLY A 123 -16.69 5.05 -0.04
N LEU A 124 -16.17 6.06 -0.76
CA LEU A 124 -15.64 5.88 -2.11
C LEU A 124 -14.30 5.15 -2.11
N VAL A 125 -13.44 5.38 -1.11
CA VAL A 125 -12.20 4.62 -0.92
C VAL A 125 -12.51 3.16 -0.66
N ALA A 126 -13.51 2.85 0.18
CA ALA A 126 -13.94 1.48 0.47
C ALA A 126 -14.48 0.79 -0.79
N VAL A 127 -15.37 1.45 -1.55
CA VAL A 127 -15.85 0.91 -2.84
C VAL A 127 -14.68 0.66 -3.78
N LEU A 128 -13.78 1.63 -3.94
CA LEU A 128 -12.63 1.51 -4.82
C LEU A 128 -11.67 0.39 -4.38
N ALA A 129 -11.44 0.26 -3.07
CA ALA A 129 -10.63 -0.80 -2.48
C ALA A 129 -11.22 -2.19 -2.74
N LEU A 130 -12.53 -2.34 -2.55
CA LEU A 130 -13.23 -3.60 -2.86
C LEU A 130 -13.15 -3.91 -4.36
N THR A 131 -13.32 -2.92 -5.24
CA THR A 131 -13.18 -3.14 -6.69
C THR A 131 -11.75 -3.51 -7.09
N ALA A 132 -10.74 -2.86 -6.52
CA ALA A 132 -9.33 -3.18 -6.80
C ALA A 132 -8.98 -4.58 -6.29
N GLY A 133 -9.43 -4.94 -5.09
CA GLY A 133 -9.28 -6.28 -4.53
C GLY A 133 -9.98 -7.36 -5.36
N ALA A 134 -11.21 -7.10 -5.82
CA ALA A 134 -11.94 -8.01 -6.70
C ALA A 134 -11.25 -8.21 -8.05
N VAL A 135 -10.72 -7.14 -8.65
CA VAL A 135 -9.93 -7.22 -9.90
C VAL A 135 -8.70 -8.11 -9.68
N VAL A 136 -7.93 -7.87 -8.62
CA VAL A 136 -6.73 -8.66 -8.35
C VAL A 136 -7.06 -10.09 -7.99
N PHE A 137 -8.13 -10.35 -7.25
CA PHE A 137 -8.63 -11.70 -6.98
C PHE A 137 -8.92 -12.45 -8.29
N VAL A 138 -9.73 -11.89 -9.19
CA VAL A 138 -10.09 -12.51 -10.47
C VAL A 138 -8.85 -12.74 -11.33
N MET A 139 -7.94 -11.77 -11.40
CA MET A 139 -6.69 -11.92 -12.15
C MET A 139 -5.78 -13.00 -11.53
N SER A 140 -5.76 -13.13 -10.21
CA SER A 140 -4.96 -14.15 -9.50
C SER A 140 -5.46 -15.56 -9.76
N LEU A 141 -6.75 -15.76 -10.05
CA LEU A 141 -7.28 -17.07 -10.46
C LEU A 141 -6.64 -17.55 -11.77
N THR A 142 -6.16 -16.64 -12.63
CA THR A 142 -5.59 -16.96 -13.94
C THR A 142 -4.06 -17.09 -13.96
N GLY A 143 -3.41 -17.25 -12.80
CA GLY A 143 -1.95 -17.38 -12.75
C GLY A 143 -1.26 -16.03 -12.56
N PRO A 144 -0.24 -15.69 -13.35
CA PRO A 144 0.59 -14.50 -13.14
C PRO A 144 -0.10 -13.18 -13.52
N ALA A 145 -1.35 -13.20 -13.99
CA ALA A 145 -2.06 -11.98 -14.40
C ALA A 145 -2.30 -10.99 -13.25
N TRP A 146 -2.21 -11.45 -11.99
CA TRP A 146 -2.25 -10.58 -10.81
C TRP A 146 -1.19 -9.47 -10.86
N ILE A 147 -0.03 -9.70 -11.50
CA ILE A 147 1.04 -8.71 -11.69
C ILE A 147 0.49 -7.48 -12.43
N ILE A 148 -0.29 -7.72 -13.49
CA ILE A 148 -0.89 -6.67 -14.31
C ILE A 148 -1.98 -5.95 -13.49
N GLY A 149 -2.88 -6.71 -12.86
CA GLY A 149 -3.93 -6.15 -12.02
C GLY A 149 -3.36 -5.25 -10.91
N TYR A 150 -2.40 -5.76 -10.15
CA TYR A 150 -1.73 -5.04 -9.07
C TYR A 150 -1.03 -3.79 -9.57
N ALA A 151 -0.32 -3.85 -10.69
CA ALA A 151 0.41 -2.71 -11.24
C ALA A 151 -0.52 -1.56 -11.68
N LEU A 152 -1.70 -1.88 -12.23
CA LEU A 152 -2.60 -0.88 -12.82
C LEU A 152 -3.56 -0.25 -11.81
N VAL A 153 -4.05 -1.01 -10.82
CA VAL A 153 -5.04 -0.48 -9.85
C VAL A 153 -4.41 0.40 -8.77
N GLY A 154 -3.09 0.37 -8.64
CA GLY A 154 -2.38 0.90 -7.49
C GLY A 154 -2.53 2.39 -7.22
N LEU A 155 -2.49 3.19 -8.28
CA LEU A 155 -2.57 4.64 -8.16
C LEU A 155 -4.02 5.15 -8.03
N ALA A 156 -5.02 4.27 -8.11
CA ALA A 156 -6.41 4.69 -8.15
C ALA A 156 -6.86 5.40 -6.87
N VAL A 157 -6.51 4.89 -5.68
CA VAL A 157 -6.90 5.54 -4.42
C VAL A 157 -6.20 6.88 -4.23
N PRO A 158 -4.86 7.00 -4.42
CA PRO A 158 -4.22 8.30 -4.43
C PRO A 158 -4.87 9.30 -5.40
N VAL A 159 -5.24 8.87 -6.62
CA VAL A 159 -5.93 9.73 -7.60
C VAL A 159 -7.31 10.15 -7.09
N LEU A 160 -8.10 9.22 -6.56
CA LEU A 160 -9.43 9.51 -6.01
C LEU A 160 -9.37 10.59 -4.91
N VAL A 161 -8.34 10.52 -4.08
CA VAL A 161 -8.19 11.37 -2.88
C VAL A 161 -7.54 12.72 -3.22
N ILE A 162 -6.44 12.71 -3.97
CA ILE A 162 -5.66 13.91 -4.31
C ILE A 162 -6.35 14.70 -5.41
N ASP A 163 -6.73 14.05 -6.51
CA ASP A 163 -7.34 14.71 -7.68
C ASP A 163 -8.86 14.89 -7.52
N ARG A 164 -9.43 14.38 -6.41
CA ARG A 164 -10.85 14.47 -6.06
C ARG A 164 -11.83 14.02 -7.16
N THR A 165 -11.46 13.03 -7.95
CA THR A 165 -12.28 12.48 -9.05
C THR A 165 -13.34 11.47 -8.57
N GLY A 166 -14.17 10.92 -9.46
CA GLY A 166 -15.05 9.78 -9.17
C GLY A 166 -14.30 8.43 -9.19
N PRO A 167 -14.84 7.34 -8.59
CA PRO A 167 -14.11 6.06 -8.48
C PRO A 167 -13.72 5.44 -9.82
N LEU A 168 -14.62 5.47 -10.82
CA LEU A 168 -14.33 4.95 -12.17
C LEU A 168 -13.26 5.79 -12.89
N GLN A 169 -13.33 7.12 -12.75
CA GLN A 169 -12.33 8.03 -13.31
C GLN A 169 -10.98 7.85 -12.63
N ALA A 170 -10.97 7.58 -11.32
CA ALA A 170 -9.77 7.33 -10.55
C ALA A 170 -9.06 6.03 -10.98
N LEU A 171 -9.81 4.96 -11.27
CA LEU A 171 -9.25 3.74 -11.86
C LEU A 171 -8.62 4.00 -13.23
N GLY A 172 -9.36 4.63 -14.14
CA GLY A 172 -8.86 4.89 -15.50
C GLY A 172 -7.65 5.82 -15.52
N ARG A 173 -7.70 6.92 -14.77
CA ARG A 173 -6.59 7.88 -14.64
C ARG A 173 -5.40 7.26 -13.90
N GLY A 174 -5.64 6.50 -12.84
CA GLY A 174 -4.60 5.77 -12.12
C GLY A 174 -3.85 4.78 -13.01
N ALA A 175 -4.58 3.98 -13.78
CA ALA A 175 -3.98 3.05 -14.75
C ALA A 175 -3.19 3.79 -15.85
N LEU A 176 -3.74 4.90 -16.38
CA LEU A 176 -3.03 5.71 -17.37
C LEU A 176 -1.72 6.29 -16.83
N LEU A 177 -1.72 6.81 -15.60
CA LEU A 177 -0.51 7.30 -14.95
C LEU A 177 0.48 6.16 -14.66
N ALA A 178 0.00 4.97 -14.31
CA ALA A 178 0.85 3.80 -14.07
C ALA A 178 1.62 3.35 -15.32
N VAL A 179 1.01 3.47 -16.50
CA VAL A 179 1.63 3.11 -17.80
C VAL A 179 2.43 4.24 -18.44
N ARG A 180 2.16 5.50 -18.07
CA ARG A 180 2.91 6.65 -18.55
C ARG A 180 4.38 6.58 -18.15
N SER A 181 5.23 7.30 -18.89
CA SER A 181 6.68 7.30 -18.69
C SER A 181 7.30 5.89 -18.75
N GLY A 182 6.79 5.02 -19.63
CA GLY A 182 7.35 3.68 -19.89
C GLY A 182 7.11 2.69 -18.75
N LEU A 183 5.90 2.64 -18.18
CA LEU A 183 5.52 1.74 -17.08
C LEU A 183 6.38 1.91 -15.80
N ARG A 184 7.10 3.02 -15.65
CA ARG A 184 8.00 3.24 -14.51
C ARG A 184 7.27 3.11 -13.17
N ALA A 185 6.11 3.75 -13.03
CA ALA A 185 5.35 3.71 -11.78
C ALA A 185 4.84 2.29 -11.46
N ALA A 186 4.31 1.59 -12.47
CA ALA A 186 3.96 0.17 -12.38
C ALA A 186 5.14 -0.72 -11.97
N GLY A 187 6.30 -0.54 -12.60
CA GLY A 187 7.52 -1.29 -12.31
C GLY A 187 8.04 -1.05 -10.89
N ILE A 188 8.05 0.20 -10.42
CA ILE A 188 8.51 0.52 -9.06
C ILE A 188 7.54 -0.05 -8.02
N ARG A 189 6.23 0.05 -8.26
CA ARG A 189 5.21 -0.55 -7.39
C ARG A 189 5.40 -2.07 -7.28
N LEU A 190 5.67 -2.74 -8.42
CA LEU A 190 5.97 -4.16 -8.45
C LEU A 190 7.27 -4.50 -7.70
N VAL A 191 8.35 -3.73 -7.90
CA VAL A 191 9.60 -3.92 -7.15
C VAL A 191 9.38 -3.76 -5.65
N GLY A 192 8.62 -2.74 -5.21
CA GLY A 192 8.27 -2.54 -3.81
C GLY A 192 7.49 -3.72 -3.23
N TYR A 193 6.51 -4.24 -3.99
CA TYR A 193 5.75 -5.43 -3.59
C TYR A 193 6.60 -6.69 -3.55
N LEU A 194 7.44 -6.93 -4.55
CA LEU A 194 8.29 -8.12 -4.62
C LEU A 194 9.38 -8.11 -3.54
N ALA A 195 9.95 -6.94 -3.23
CA ALA A 195 10.87 -6.78 -2.11
C ALA A 195 10.17 -7.14 -0.79
N TRP A 196 8.93 -6.66 -0.61
CA TRP A 196 8.11 -7.03 0.53
C TRP A 196 7.80 -8.53 0.57
N PHE A 197 7.39 -9.11 -0.55
CA PHE A 197 7.08 -10.52 -0.67
C PHE A 197 8.29 -11.40 -0.35
N ALA A 198 9.49 -11.00 -0.76
CA ALA A 198 10.73 -11.68 -0.41
C ALA A 198 11.01 -11.63 1.11
N VAL A 199 10.81 -10.47 1.75
CA VAL A 199 10.90 -10.33 3.22
C VAL A 199 9.86 -11.22 3.91
N ARG A 200 8.63 -11.27 3.40
CA ARG A 200 7.55 -12.12 3.90
C ARG A 200 7.96 -13.60 3.87
N ILE A 201 8.50 -14.09 2.76
CA ILE A 201 8.99 -15.47 2.64
C ILE A 201 10.15 -15.73 3.62
N ALA A 202 11.13 -14.83 3.67
CA ALA A 202 12.30 -14.97 4.54
C ALA A 202 11.89 -15.04 6.02
N LEU A 203 10.92 -14.23 6.45
CA LEU A 203 10.41 -14.26 7.82
C LEU A 203 9.59 -15.51 8.11
N GLY A 204 8.78 -16.01 7.16
CA GLY A 204 8.05 -17.26 7.32
C GLY A 204 8.98 -18.47 7.50
N LEU A 205 9.98 -18.59 6.63
CA LEU A 205 11.00 -19.64 6.71
C LEU A 205 11.89 -19.48 7.94
N GLY A 206 12.26 -18.24 8.29
CA GLY A 206 13.03 -17.92 9.48
C GLY A 206 12.29 -18.26 10.77
N ALA A 207 10.99 -18.00 10.84
CA ALA A 207 10.15 -18.37 11.99
C ALA A 207 10.07 -19.89 12.16
N LEU A 208 9.93 -20.64 11.06
CA LEU A 208 9.98 -22.11 11.08
C LEU A 208 11.31 -22.62 11.65
N ALA A 209 12.44 -22.09 11.16
CA ALA A 209 13.77 -22.46 11.63
C ALA A 209 14.01 -22.07 13.10
N ALA A 210 13.47 -20.93 13.54
CA ALA A 210 13.59 -20.47 14.92
C ALA A 210 12.80 -21.37 15.89
N LEU A 211 11.56 -21.74 15.54
CA LEU A 211 10.71 -22.62 16.35
C LEU A 211 11.32 -24.02 16.51
N SER A 212 11.88 -24.58 15.44
CA SER A 212 12.54 -25.89 15.49
C SER A 212 13.83 -25.84 16.34
N ALA A 213 14.60 -24.76 16.26
CA ALA A 213 15.83 -24.61 17.03
C ALA A 213 15.62 -24.56 18.55
N ILE A 214 14.46 -24.07 19.01
CA ILE A 214 14.13 -23.97 20.45
C ILE A 214 13.24 -25.13 20.95
N GLY A 215 12.98 -26.14 20.12
CA GLY A 215 12.12 -27.28 20.47
C GLY A 215 10.67 -26.88 20.79
N ALA A 216 10.20 -25.76 20.21
CA ALA A 216 8.83 -25.26 20.34
C ALA A 216 8.00 -25.59 19.09
N ASP A 217 8.33 -26.69 18.43
CA ASP A 217 7.61 -27.30 17.31
C ASP A 217 6.29 -27.94 17.76
N ALA A 218 6.01 -27.98 19.07
CA ALA A 218 4.72 -28.39 19.60
C ALA A 218 3.57 -27.57 18.95
N PRO A 219 2.50 -28.24 18.46
CA PRO A 219 1.41 -27.60 17.70
C PRO A 219 0.74 -26.42 18.42
N GLY A 220 0.77 -26.41 19.76
CA GLY A 220 0.15 -25.37 20.59
C GLY A 220 0.80 -23.99 20.46
N TRP A 221 2.11 -23.91 20.20
CA TRP A 221 2.83 -22.63 20.10
C TRP A 221 2.99 -22.14 18.65
N ALA A 222 2.98 -23.05 17.67
CA ALA A 222 3.16 -22.71 16.26
C ALA A 222 2.09 -21.73 15.75
N VAL A 223 0.81 -21.98 16.08
CA VAL A 223 -0.32 -21.13 15.66
C VAL A 223 -0.22 -19.70 16.20
N PRO A 224 -0.15 -19.44 17.53
CA PRO A 224 -0.10 -18.08 18.06
C PRO A 224 1.17 -17.33 17.67
N VAL A 225 2.32 -18.02 17.58
CA VAL A 225 3.58 -17.41 17.13
C VAL A 225 3.46 -16.97 15.68
N ALA A 226 2.99 -17.86 14.79
CA ALA A 226 2.78 -17.53 13.39
C ALA A 226 1.80 -16.35 13.26
N ALA A 227 0.65 -16.41 13.91
CA ALA A 227 -0.35 -15.35 13.86
C ALA A 227 0.21 -13.99 14.31
N THR A 228 1.02 -13.99 15.37
CA THR A 228 1.68 -12.79 15.89
C THR A 228 2.72 -12.24 14.90
N VAL A 229 3.58 -13.10 14.36
CA VAL A 229 4.60 -12.70 13.38
C VAL A 229 3.93 -12.10 12.15
N TRP A 230 2.97 -12.81 11.55
CA TRP A 230 2.27 -12.34 10.35
C TRP A 230 1.47 -11.06 10.60
N LEU A 231 0.86 -10.91 11.79
CA LEU A 231 0.18 -9.67 12.20
C LEU A 231 1.14 -8.48 12.17
N LEU A 232 2.28 -8.61 12.86
CA LEU A 232 3.26 -7.55 12.99
C LEU A 232 3.85 -7.17 11.64
N VAL A 233 4.22 -8.17 10.85
CA VAL A 233 4.76 -8.08 9.50
C VAL A 233 3.79 -7.31 8.60
N ASN A 234 2.54 -7.76 8.49
CA ASN A 234 1.53 -7.12 7.64
C ASN A 234 1.11 -5.72 8.15
N SER A 235 1.13 -5.48 9.46
CA SER A 235 0.82 -4.17 10.04
C SER A 235 1.79 -3.06 9.65
N LEU A 236 3.02 -3.41 9.23
CA LEU A 236 4.03 -2.47 8.75
C LEU A 236 4.06 -2.39 7.23
N ALA A 237 3.88 -3.50 6.54
CA ALA A 237 4.01 -3.51 5.08
C ALA A 237 2.85 -2.87 4.34
N TYR A 238 1.61 -3.19 4.72
CA TYR A 238 0.43 -2.62 4.05
C TYR A 238 0.45 -1.08 4.04
N PRO A 239 0.74 -0.39 5.16
CA PRO A 239 0.81 1.05 5.13
C PRO A 239 2.07 1.56 4.42
N THR A 240 3.17 0.79 4.39
CA THR A 240 4.36 1.14 3.60
C THR A 240 4.03 1.16 2.10
N LEU A 241 3.37 0.11 1.60
CA LEU A 241 2.94 0.03 0.19
C LEU A 241 1.90 1.11 -0.15
N ALA A 242 0.97 1.40 0.76
CA ALA A 242 0.02 2.49 0.59
C ALA A 242 0.71 3.88 0.53
N CYS A 243 1.73 4.10 1.37
CA CYS A 243 2.57 5.29 1.30
C CYS A 243 3.34 5.36 -0.03
N LEU A 244 3.89 4.24 -0.48
CA LEU A 244 4.58 4.16 -1.77
C LEU A 244 3.66 4.59 -2.92
N ASP A 245 2.40 4.17 -2.91
CA ASP A 245 1.43 4.56 -3.95
C ASP A 245 1.14 6.06 -3.97
N ALA A 246 1.00 6.66 -2.79
CA ALA A 246 0.79 8.08 -2.64
C ALA A 246 1.99 8.89 -3.17
N VAL A 247 3.20 8.47 -2.81
CA VAL A 247 4.45 9.10 -3.26
C VAL A 247 4.64 8.90 -4.77
N LEU A 248 4.39 7.69 -5.29
CA LEU A 248 4.50 7.37 -6.71
C LEU A 248 3.54 8.21 -7.55
N LEU A 249 2.29 8.44 -7.08
CA LEU A 249 1.37 9.31 -7.79
C LEU A 249 1.95 10.73 -7.91
N LEU A 250 2.42 11.30 -6.81
CA LEU A 250 2.96 12.65 -6.78
C LEU A 250 4.19 12.78 -7.67
N GLU A 251 5.13 11.83 -7.62
CA GLU A 251 6.30 11.82 -8.51
C GLU A 251 5.90 11.70 -9.98
N THR A 252 4.94 10.81 -10.29
CA THR A 252 4.46 10.63 -11.66
C THR A 252 3.82 11.92 -12.19
N ARG A 253 3.05 12.63 -11.36
CA ARG A 253 2.48 13.94 -11.73
C ARG A 253 3.55 15.03 -11.85
N MET A 254 4.59 15.04 -11.01
CA MET A 254 5.72 15.96 -11.21
C MET A 254 6.42 15.70 -12.55
N ARG A 255 6.67 14.43 -12.87
CA ARG A 255 7.36 14.04 -14.11
C ARG A 255 6.55 14.26 -15.37
N THR A 256 5.24 14.01 -15.34
CA THR A 256 4.40 13.97 -16.55
C THR A 256 3.44 15.15 -16.70
N GLU A 257 3.09 15.83 -15.60
CA GLU A 257 2.14 16.95 -15.58
C GLU A 257 2.77 18.27 -15.13
N GLY A 258 4.06 18.28 -14.74
CA GLY A 258 4.76 19.50 -14.27
C GLY A 258 4.21 20.02 -12.93
N LEU A 259 3.74 19.11 -12.06
CA LEU A 259 3.16 19.45 -10.76
C LEU A 259 4.12 20.24 -9.87
N ASP A 260 5.43 19.97 -9.95
CA ASP A 260 6.49 20.68 -9.25
C ASP A 260 6.55 22.18 -9.62
N ILE A 261 6.44 22.49 -10.91
CA ILE A 261 6.39 23.87 -11.42
C ILE A 261 5.12 24.57 -10.95
N ALA A 262 3.98 23.88 -11.02
CA ALA A 262 2.69 24.42 -10.59
C ALA A 262 2.70 24.76 -9.09
N LEU A 263 3.22 23.86 -8.25
CA LEU A 263 3.33 24.06 -6.80
C LEU A 263 4.32 25.18 -6.46
N THR A 264 5.45 25.25 -7.14
CA THR A 264 6.44 26.32 -6.93
C THR A 264 5.84 27.68 -7.29
N ARG A 265 5.13 27.78 -8.42
CA ARG A 265 4.43 29.01 -8.82
C ARG A 265 3.34 29.41 -7.84
N ALA A 266 2.62 28.45 -7.26
CA ALA A 266 1.61 28.69 -6.23
C ALA A 266 2.20 29.38 -5.00
N ARG A 267 3.35 28.87 -4.53
CA ARG A 267 4.07 29.41 -3.37
C ARG A 267 4.49 30.86 -3.61
N HIS A 268 4.92 31.20 -4.82
CA HIS A 268 5.28 32.58 -5.17
C HIS A 268 4.08 33.52 -5.33
N THR A 269 2.93 33.00 -5.77
CA THR A 269 1.73 33.81 -6.07
C THR A 269 0.71 33.85 -4.92
N GLY A 270 0.98 33.16 -3.81
CA GLY A 270 0.04 33.05 -2.68
C GLY A 270 -1.22 32.22 -2.99
N ARG A 271 -1.27 31.51 -4.13
CA ARG A 271 -2.39 30.65 -4.50
C ARG A 271 -2.38 29.37 -3.65
N SER A 272 -3.57 28.86 -3.32
CA SER A 272 -3.71 27.64 -2.54
C SER A 272 -3.12 26.43 -3.28
N ALA A 273 -2.01 25.88 -2.76
CA ALA A 273 -1.40 24.65 -3.27
C ALA A 273 -2.36 23.45 -3.22
N ALA A 274 -3.30 23.44 -2.26
CA ALA A 274 -4.33 22.41 -2.17
C ALA A 274 -5.29 22.44 -3.37
N ALA A 275 -5.59 23.62 -3.92
CA ALA A 275 -6.41 23.75 -5.11
C ALA A 275 -5.69 23.21 -6.36
N ILE A 276 -4.36 23.38 -6.45
CA ILE A 276 -3.54 22.86 -7.55
C ILE A 276 -3.41 21.34 -7.48
N LEU A 277 -3.34 20.77 -6.28
CA LEU A 277 -3.35 19.32 -6.11
C LEU A 277 -4.67 18.70 -6.60
N ALA A 278 -5.81 19.34 -6.31
CA ALA A 278 -7.13 18.90 -6.74
C ALA A 278 -7.42 19.14 -8.23
N GLY A 279 -6.78 20.14 -8.85
CA GLY A 279 -6.86 20.41 -10.27
C GLY A 279 -5.83 19.60 -11.05
N GLY A 280 -6.18 18.37 -11.46
CA GLY A 280 -5.57 17.82 -12.67
C GLY A 280 -5.93 18.70 -13.87
N PRO A 281 -5.09 18.75 -14.92
CA PRO A 281 -5.40 19.53 -16.13
C PRO A 281 -6.78 19.19 -16.70
#